data_AF-A0A1M6XZM3-F1
#
_entry.id   AF-A0A1M6XZM3-F1
#
_cell.length_a   1.000
_cell.length_b   1.000
_cell.length_c   1.000
_cell.angle_alpha   90.00
_cell.angle_beta   90.00
_cell.angle_gamma   90.00
#
_symmetry.space_group_name_H-M   'P 1'
#
loop_
_entity.id
_entity.type
_entity.pdbx_description
1 polymer ?
#
loop_
_entity_poly.entity_id
_entity_poly.type
_entity_poly.pdbx_seq_one_letter_code
_entity_poly.pdbx_strand_id
1 'polypeptide(L)'
;MSEQDCKDMLPSQVIFENLKELIRAKNTAHESMFKFHWKKMWPFSLFWPQVDYERIVRLMSEIRKNAINQNNLVLQAKSKAKPFEKTFLDAVPAYLEALDVSCQKLSAAAQWKQDMLLRRINKDVKLRRDVAEWSQILKEYEDAQGNLVRAGAIVQMGWGEVAQAVAQATK
;
A
#
# COMPACT_ATOMS: atom_id res chain seq x y z
N MET A 1 -12.63 15.96 -10.69
CA MET A 1 -11.65 16.26 -11.75
C MET A 1 -12.36 16.11 -13.07
N SER A 2 -12.30 17.11 -13.93
CA SER A 2 -12.90 17.02 -15.27
C SER A 2 -12.00 16.17 -16.18
N GLU A 3 -12.57 15.54 -17.22
CA GLU A 3 -11.78 14.83 -18.24
C GLU A 3 -10.78 15.74 -18.97
N GLN A 4 -11.03 17.06 -18.95
CA GLN A 4 -10.16 18.08 -19.51
C GLN A 4 -8.86 18.23 -18.71
N ASP A 5 -8.92 18.17 -17.37
CA ASP A 5 -7.75 18.30 -16.48
C ASP A 5 -6.76 17.14 -16.65
N CYS A 6 -7.24 15.98 -17.14
CA CYS A 6 -6.43 14.78 -17.37
C CYS A 6 -5.60 14.81 -18.65
N LYS A 7 -5.96 15.66 -19.63
CA LYS A 7 -5.26 15.73 -20.93
C LYS A 7 -3.96 16.53 -20.88
N ASP A 8 -3.78 17.40 -19.90
CA ASP A 8 -2.62 18.28 -19.78
C ASP A 8 -1.54 17.78 -18.80
N MET A 9 -1.79 16.66 -18.09
CA MET A 9 -0.84 16.13 -17.12
C MET A 9 0.31 15.36 -17.79
N LEU A 10 1.53 15.59 -17.31
CA LEU A 10 2.69 14.79 -17.65
C LEU A 10 2.47 13.34 -17.17
N PRO A 11 3.01 12.32 -17.88
CA PRO A 11 2.95 10.93 -17.44
C PRO A 11 3.43 10.73 -15.99
N SER A 12 4.48 11.46 -15.58
CA SER A 12 4.99 11.41 -14.21
C SER A 12 4.00 11.91 -13.16
N GLN A 13 3.19 12.92 -13.48
CA GLN A 13 2.14 13.44 -12.58
C GLN A 13 1.02 12.42 -12.38
N VAL A 14 0.59 11.78 -13.46
CA VAL A 14 -0.43 10.71 -13.40
C VAL A 14 0.08 9.54 -12.55
N ILE A 15 1.31 9.10 -12.78
CA ILE A 15 1.94 8.02 -12.01
C ILE A 15 2.02 8.41 -10.53
N PHE A 16 2.49 9.61 -10.21
CA PHE A 16 2.63 10.07 -8.83
C PHE A 16 1.30 10.11 -8.06
N GLU A 17 0.23 10.63 -8.67
CA GLU A 17 -1.09 10.67 -8.04
C GLU A 17 -1.66 9.26 -7.82
N ASN A 18 -1.45 8.34 -8.77
CA ASN A 18 -1.82 6.94 -8.58
C ASN A 18 -1.06 6.31 -7.41
N LEU A 19 0.26 6.54 -7.30
CA LEU A 19 1.06 6.03 -6.19
C LEU A 19 0.57 6.54 -4.83
N LYS A 20 0.15 7.82 -4.75
CA LYS A 20 -0.44 8.42 -3.55
C LYS A 20 -1.73 7.70 -3.12
N GLU A 21 -2.61 7.41 -4.05
CA GLU A 21 -3.86 6.72 -3.73
C GLU A 21 -3.62 5.25 -3.31
N LEU A 22 -2.67 4.55 -3.97
CA LEU A 22 -2.29 3.19 -3.59
C LEU A 22 -1.71 3.14 -2.16
N ILE A 23 -0.79 4.06 -1.82
CA ILE A 23 -0.19 4.09 -0.48
C ILE A 23 -1.20 4.52 0.58
N ARG A 24 -2.11 5.43 0.25
CA ARG A 24 -3.20 5.84 1.13
C ARG A 24 -4.11 4.65 1.47
N ALA A 25 -4.57 3.92 0.47
CA ALA A 25 -5.38 2.72 0.66
C ALA A 25 -4.66 1.67 1.52
N LYS A 26 -3.38 1.41 1.24
CA LYS A 26 -2.55 0.49 2.03
C LYS A 26 -2.39 0.93 3.49
N ASN A 27 -2.19 2.23 3.73
CA ASN A 27 -2.03 2.76 5.08
C ASN A 27 -3.34 2.73 5.87
N THR A 28 -4.48 3.04 5.24
CA THR A 28 -5.79 2.85 5.87
C THR A 28 -5.98 1.40 6.31
N ALA A 29 -5.64 0.43 5.46
CA ALA A 29 -5.72 -0.99 5.81
C ALA A 29 -4.80 -1.37 6.99
N HIS A 30 -3.56 -0.85 7.02
CA HIS A 30 -2.65 -1.01 8.16
C HIS A 30 -3.28 -0.47 9.45
N GLU A 31 -3.84 0.74 9.42
CA GLU A 31 -4.45 1.37 10.59
C GLU A 31 -5.70 0.62 11.08
N SER A 32 -6.55 0.17 10.15
CA SER A 32 -7.67 -0.73 10.45
C SER A 32 -7.22 -2.02 11.12
N MET A 33 -6.05 -2.55 10.75
CA MET A 33 -5.56 -3.81 11.30
C MET A 33 -4.85 -3.67 12.65
N PHE A 34 -4.16 -2.55 12.90
CA PHE A 34 -3.26 -2.38 14.06
C PHE A 34 -3.64 -1.25 15.03
N LYS A 35 -4.20 -0.14 14.55
CA LYS A 35 -4.51 1.03 15.41
C LYS A 35 -5.93 0.99 15.97
N PHE A 36 -6.86 0.27 15.33
CA PHE A 36 -8.22 0.11 15.84
C PHE A 36 -8.25 -0.67 17.16
N HIS A 37 -8.30 0.08 18.27
CA HIS A 37 -8.69 -0.44 19.57
C HIS A 37 -10.21 -0.61 19.58
N TRP A 38 -10.69 -1.82 19.28
CA TRP A 38 -12.10 -2.23 19.38
C TRP A 38 -12.75 -1.91 20.75
N LYS A 39 -11.95 -1.61 21.78
CA LYS A 39 -12.42 -1.09 23.08
C LYS A 39 -12.96 0.35 23.06
N LYS A 40 -12.83 1.11 21.96
CA LYS A 40 -13.19 2.55 21.90
C LYS A 40 -14.44 2.88 21.08
N MET A 41 -15.22 1.90 20.60
CA MET A 41 -16.48 2.18 19.88
C MET A 41 -17.70 1.58 20.59
N TRP A 42 -18.59 2.47 21.02
CA TRP A 42 -19.93 2.20 21.55
C TRP A 42 -20.95 2.51 20.42
N PRO A 43 -21.99 1.69 20.12
CA PRO A 43 -22.37 0.40 20.68
C PRO A 43 -22.09 -0.76 19.70
N PHE A 44 -20.86 -1.26 19.69
CA PHE A 44 -20.54 -2.57 19.07
C PHE A 44 -20.04 -3.58 20.12
N SER A 45 -20.32 -3.32 21.39
CA SER A 45 -20.13 -4.25 22.49
C SER A 45 -21.38 -5.13 22.64
N LEU A 46 -21.55 -6.12 21.76
CA LEU A 46 -22.23 -7.40 22.09
C LEU A 46 -22.11 -8.43 20.96
N PHE A 47 -21.94 -7.97 19.72
CA PHE A 47 -21.61 -8.80 18.56
C PHE A 47 -20.46 -8.11 17.83
N TRP A 48 -19.30 -8.78 17.77
CA TRP A 48 -18.03 -8.30 17.22
C TRP A 48 -18.12 -7.17 16.17
N PRO A 49 -17.44 -6.02 16.35
CA PRO A 49 -17.09 -5.18 15.21
C PRO A 49 -16.00 -5.95 14.45
N GLN A 50 -16.38 -6.78 13.49
CA GLN A 50 -15.44 -7.51 12.65
C GLN A 50 -14.60 -6.48 11.88
N VAL A 51 -13.34 -6.30 12.28
CA VAL A 51 -12.33 -5.93 11.29
C VAL A 51 -12.38 -7.03 10.24
N ASP A 52 -12.90 -6.70 9.06
CA ASP A 52 -13.07 -7.62 7.95
C ASP A 52 -11.68 -7.92 7.36
N TYR A 53 -10.96 -8.85 7.99
CA TYR A 53 -9.62 -9.24 7.60
C TYR A 53 -9.61 -9.80 6.17
N GLU A 54 -10.69 -10.45 5.73
CA GLU A 54 -10.83 -10.89 4.34
C GLU A 54 -10.85 -9.71 3.37
N ARG A 55 -11.54 -8.62 3.71
CA ARG A 55 -11.50 -7.39 2.90
C ARG A 55 -10.12 -6.77 2.85
N ILE A 56 -9.35 -6.82 3.93
CA ILE A 56 -7.94 -6.37 3.92
C ILE A 56 -7.12 -7.24 2.97
N VAL A 57 -7.27 -8.57 3.03
CA VAL A 57 -6.57 -9.50 2.12
C VAL A 57 -6.92 -9.20 0.66
N ARG A 58 -8.21 -9.02 0.35
CA ARG A 58 -8.68 -8.69 -1.01
C ARG A 58 -8.15 -7.34 -1.49
N LEU A 59 -8.26 -6.30 -0.66
CA LEU A 59 -7.74 -4.96 -0.98
C LEU A 59 -6.23 -4.99 -1.27
N MET A 60 -5.45 -5.72 -0.47
CA MET A 60 -4.01 -5.84 -0.74
C MET A 60 -3.76 -6.55 -2.07
N SER A 61 -4.52 -7.61 -2.40
CA SER A 61 -4.42 -8.25 -3.71
C SER A 61 -4.76 -7.29 -4.86
N GLU A 62 -5.72 -6.39 -4.69
CA GLU A 62 -6.06 -5.38 -5.70
C GLU A 62 -4.97 -4.33 -5.86
N ILE A 63 -4.42 -3.82 -4.75
CA ILE A 63 -3.29 -2.88 -4.77
C ILE A 63 -2.08 -3.50 -5.48
N ARG A 64 -1.79 -4.77 -5.23
CA ARG A 64 -0.70 -5.50 -5.90
C ARG A 64 -0.90 -5.60 -7.42
N LYS A 65 -2.11 -5.93 -7.87
CA LYS A 65 -2.45 -5.92 -9.31
C LYS A 65 -2.27 -4.52 -9.91
N ASN A 66 -2.70 -3.49 -9.19
CA ASN A 66 -2.53 -2.10 -9.62
C ASN A 66 -1.06 -1.69 -9.65
N ALA A 67 -0.21 -2.16 -8.73
CA ALA A 67 1.22 -1.90 -8.75
C ALA A 67 1.89 -2.47 -10.01
N ILE A 68 1.50 -3.68 -10.45
CA ILE A 68 1.95 -4.27 -11.72
C ILE A 68 1.53 -3.39 -12.90
N ASN A 69 0.26 -2.95 -12.92
CA ASN A 69 -0.25 -2.06 -13.97
C ASN A 69 0.50 -0.72 -14.01
N GLN A 70 0.84 -0.14 -12.84
CA GLN A 70 1.66 1.06 -12.76
C GLN A 70 3.06 0.85 -13.32
N ASN A 71 3.67 -0.32 -13.11
CA ASN A 71 4.99 -0.61 -13.66
C ASN A 71 4.97 -0.63 -15.19
N ASN A 72 3.89 -1.15 -15.80
CA ASN A 72 3.68 -1.08 -17.24
C ASN A 72 3.52 0.36 -17.74
N LEU A 73 2.81 1.21 -16.98
CA LEU A 73 2.69 2.64 -17.29
C LEU A 73 4.06 3.35 -17.22
N VAL A 74 4.88 3.02 -16.23
CA VAL A 74 6.24 3.57 -16.10
C VAL A 74 7.10 3.23 -17.32
N LEU A 75 7.06 1.97 -17.80
CA LEU A 75 7.79 1.56 -18.99
C LEU A 75 7.37 2.37 -20.23
N GLN A 76 6.07 2.61 -20.40
CA GLN A 76 5.56 3.44 -21.48
C GLN A 76 5.99 4.92 -21.31
N ALA A 77 5.90 5.45 -20.10
CA ALA A 77 6.26 6.84 -19.78
C ALA A 77 7.74 7.12 -20.05
N LYS A 78 8.65 6.19 -19.70
CA LYS A 78 10.10 6.35 -19.91
C LYS A 78 10.48 6.61 -21.36
N SER A 79 9.74 6.04 -22.32
CA SER A 79 10.00 6.25 -23.75
C SER A 79 9.71 7.69 -24.23
N LYS A 80 8.89 8.43 -23.49
CA LYS A 80 8.44 9.80 -23.82
C LYS A 80 8.88 10.84 -22.77
N ALA A 81 9.66 10.41 -21.78
CA ALA A 81 10.00 11.21 -20.62
C ALA A 81 10.99 12.33 -20.95
N LYS A 82 10.72 13.52 -20.42
CA LYS A 82 11.68 14.62 -20.43
C LYS A 82 12.85 14.32 -19.48
N PRO A 83 14.02 14.97 -19.63
CA PRO A 83 15.19 14.68 -18.80
C PRO A 83 14.91 14.79 -17.28
N PHE A 84 14.13 15.79 -16.85
CA PHE A 84 13.77 15.99 -15.45
C PHE A 84 12.78 14.96 -14.88
N GLU A 85 12.16 14.13 -15.73
CA GLU A 85 11.25 13.06 -15.31
C GLU A 85 11.99 11.74 -15.04
N LYS A 86 13.21 11.58 -15.56
CA LYS A 86 13.93 10.30 -15.55
C LYS A 86 14.26 9.83 -14.14
N THR A 87 14.79 10.71 -13.29
CA THR A 87 15.12 10.40 -11.89
C THR A 87 13.92 9.83 -11.14
N PHE A 88 12.74 10.44 -11.31
CA PHE A 88 11.49 9.95 -10.75
C PHE A 88 11.11 8.58 -11.34
N LEU A 89 11.00 8.47 -12.66
CA LEU A 89 10.55 7.26 -13.33
C LEU A 89 11.49 6.06 -13.13
N ASP A 90 12.78 6.31 -12.90
CA ASP A 90 13.77 5.27 -12.59
C ASP A 90 13.64 4.75 -11.15
N ALA A 91 13.19 5.59 -10.21
CA ALA A 91 12.96 5.19 -8.82
C ALA A 91 11.64 4.43 -8.61
N VAL A 92 10.61 4.70 -9.42
CA VAL A 92 9.26 4.14 -9.22
C VAL A 92 9.21 2.59 -9.21
N PRO A 93 9.91 1.85 -10.10
CA PRO A 93 9.84 0.38 -10.10
C PRO A 93 10.24 -0.26 -8.76
N ALA A 94 11.32 0.22 -8.14
CA ALA A 94 11.77 -0.29 -6.83
C ALA A 94 10.75 0.01 -5.72
N TYR A 95 10.08 1.17 -5.79
CA TYR A 95 8.99 1.50 -4.87
C TYR A 95 7.76 0.62 -5.05
N LEU A 96 7.37 0.33 -6.30
CA LEU A 96 6.26 -0.56 -6.60
C LEU A 96 6.52 -2.00 -6.15
N GLU A 97 7.76 -2.48 -6.29
CA GLU A 97 8.16 -3.79 -5.76
C GLU A 97 8.09 -3.81 -4.22
N ALA A 98 8.63 -2.79 -3.55
CA ALA A 98 8.54 -2.68 -2.10
C ALA A 98 7.08 -2.57 -1.61
N LEU A 99 6.21 -1.91 -2.38
CA LEU A 99 4.78 -1.82 -2.10
C LEU A 99 4.11 -3.19 -2.23
N ASP A 100 4.41 -3.94 -3.29
CA ASP A 100 3.89 -5.30 -3.49
C ASP A 100 4.26 -6.20 -2.30
N VAL A 101 5.53 -6.21 -1.90
CA VAL A 101 6.02 -7.00 -0.76
C VAL A 101 5.35 -6.56 0.55
N SER A 102 5.23 -5.26 0.80
CA SER A 102 4.53 -4.74 1.99
C SER A 102 3.07 -5.17 2.03
N CYS A 103 2.37 -5.13 0.88
CA CYS A 103 1.00 -5.62 0.75
C CYS A 103 0.91 -7.13 1.00
N GLN A 104 1.83 -7.94 0.46
CA GLN A 104 1.87 -9.39 0.72
C GLN A 104 1.99 -9.70 2.22
N LYS A 105 2.91 -9.02 2.91
CA LYS A 105 3.12 -9.24 4.35
C LYS A 105 1.96 -8.73 5.20
N LEU A 106 1.31 -7.62 4.79
CA LEU A 106 0.07 -7.15 5.42
C LEU A 106 -1.09 -8.14 5.23
N SER A 107 -1.24 -8.72 4.03
CA SER A 107 -2.21 -9.79 3.77
C SER A 107 -1.96 -11.01 4.66
N ALA A 108 -0.71 -11.45 4.81
CA ALA A 108 -0.37 -12.59 5.66
C ALA A 108 -0.78 -12.35 7.12
N ALA A 109 -0.51 -11.15 7.63
CA ALA A 109 -0.92 -10.75 8.98
C ALA A 109 -2.45 -10.70 9.14
N ALA A 110 -3.18 -10.21 8.13
CA ALA A 110 -4.64 -10.21 8.13
C ALA A 110 -5.21 -11.64 8.06
N GLN A 111 -4.66 -12.48 7.18
CA GLN A 111 -5.09 -13.87 7.02
C GLN A 111 -4.90 -14.66 8.31
N TRP A 112 -3.75 -14.52 8.98
CA TRP A 112 -3.52 -15.18 10.26
C TRP A 112 -4.57 -14.80 11.30
N LYS A 113 -4.94 -13.51 11.38
CA LYS A 113 -6.02 -13.04 12.28
C LYS A 113 -7.38 -13.62 11.89
N GLN A 114 -7.69 -13.73 10.59
CA GLN A 114 -8.91 -14.36 10.10
C GLN A 114 -8.97 -15.84 10.48
N ASP A 115 -7.88 -16.59 10.27
CA ASP A 115 -7.80 -18.00 10.60
C ASP A 115 -7.98 -18.24 12.10
N MET A 116 -7.39 -17.38 12.94
CA MET A 116 -7.60 -17.43 14.39
C MET A 116 -9.04 -17.15 14.80
N LEU A 117 -9.72 -16.22 14.11
CA LEU A 117 -11.15 -15.98 14.34
C LEU A 117 -11.99 -17.21 13.96
N LEU A 118 -11.75 -17.80 12.79
CA LEU A 118 -12.50 -18.97 12.31
C LEU A 118 -12.31 -20.19 13.24
N ARG A 119 -11.08 -20.47 13.66
CA ARG A 119 -10.80 -21.55 14.64
C ARG A 119 -11.54 -21.31 15.96
N ARG A 120 -11.63 -20.05 16.41
CA ARG A 120 -12.37 -19.69 17.61
C ARG A 120 -13.89 -19.89 17.46
N ILE A 121 -14.45 -19.46 16.33
CA ILE A 121 -15.88 -19.63 16.02
C ILE A 121 -16.24 -21.12 15.97
N ASN A 122 -15.39 -21.94 15.35
CA ASN A 122 -15.59 -23.38 15.22
C ASN A 122 -15.31 -24.16 16.51
N LYS A 123 -15.00 -23.49 17.63
CA LYS A 123 -14.66 -24.09 18.93
C LYS A 123 -13.59 -25.18 18.81
N ASP A 124 -12.58 -24.94 17.98
CA ASP A 124 -11.51 -25.91 17.78
C ASP A 124 -10.74 -26.13 19.09
N VAL A 125 -10.78 -27.36 19.60
CA VAL A 125 -10.21 -27.77 20.90
C VAL A 125 -8.67 -27.66 20.90
N LYS A 126 -8.04 -27.56 19.71
CA LYS A 126 -6.59 -27.41 19.53
C LYS A 126 -6.14 -25.96 19.35
N LEU A 127 -6.93 -24.96 19.76
CA LEU A 127 -6.58 -23.55 19.60
C LEU A 127 -5.37 -23.14 20.48
N ARG A 128 -4.17 -23.52 20.07
CA ARG A 128 -2.91 -22.93 20.52
C ARG A 128 -2.62 -21.73 19.62
N ARG A 129 -2.59 -20.55 20.23
CA ARG A 129 -2.01 -19.37 19.59
C ARG A 129 -0.51 -19.60 19.52
N ASP A 130 0.01 -19.84 18.32
CA ASP A 130 1.45 -19.90 18.13
C ASP A 130 2.01 -18.48 18.18
N VAL A 131 2.55 -18.11 19.34
CA VAL A 131 3.12 -16.79 19.58
C VAL A 131 4.38 -16.59 18.74
N ALA A 132 5.11 -17.66 18.42
CA ALA A 132 6.32 -17.58 17.60
C ALA A 132 5.96 -17.28 16.14
N GLU A 133 4.97 -18.00 15.59
CA GLU A 133 4.45 -17.75 14.24
C GLU A 133 3.96 -16.30 14.09
N TRP A 134 3.13 -15.82 15.02
CA TRP A 134 2.61 -14.46 14.95
C TRP A 134 3.72 -13.40 15.06
N SER A 135 4.70 -13.62 15.94
CA SER A 135 5.83 -12.70 16.10
C SER A 135 6.68 -12.62 14.83
N GLN A 136 6.90 -13.76 14.15
CA GLN A 136 7.59 -13.80 12.87
C GLN A 136 6.83 -13.02 11.79
N ILE A 137 5.52 -13.26 11.65
CA ILE A 137 4.68 -12.55 10.67
C ILE A 137 4.73 -11.03 10.89
N LEU A 138 4.67 -10.58 12.14
CA LEU A 138 4.78 -9.16 12.48
C LEU A 138 6.13 -8.57 12.11
N LYS A 139 7.22 -9.28 12.41
CA LYS A 139 8.58 -8.82 12.08
C LYS A 139 8.78 -8.72 10.57
N GLU A 140 8.36 -9.74 9.82
CA GLU A 140 8.44 -9.72 8.36
C GLU A 140 7.65 -8.55 7.75
N TYR A 141 6.49 -8.22 8.34
CA TYR A 141 5.71 -7.06 7.93
C TYR A 141 6.40 -5.74 8.26
N GLU A 142 6.97 -5.61 9.46
CA GLU A 142 7.70 -4.42 9.88
C GLU A 142 8.91 -4.14 8.97
N ASP A 143 9.69 -5.18 8.65
CA ASP A 143 10.84 -5.09 7.75
C ASP A 143 10.39 -4.65 6.33
N ALA A 144 9.33 -5.25 5.81
CA ALA A 144 8.75 -4.88 4.52
C ALA A 144 8.22 -3.43 4.50
N GLN A 145 7.60 -2.98 5.60
CA GLN A 145 7.16 -1.60 5.75
C GLN A 145 8.35 -0.63 5.80
N GLY A 146 9.43 -0.99 6.49
CA GLY A 146 10.67 -0.21 6.51
C GLY A 146 11.29 -0.06 5.12
N ASN A 147 11.33 -1.14 4.33
CA ASN A 147 11.77 -1.10 2.93
C ASN A 147 10.91 -0.17 2.08
N LEU A 148 9.59 -0.26 2.20
CA LEU A 148 8.66 0.61 1.47
C LEU A 148 8.87 2.09 1.79
N VAL A 149 9.07 2.44 3.07
CA VAL A 149 9.34 3.82 3.49
C VAL A 149 10.64 4.34 2.88
N ARG A 150 11.71 3.52 2.90
CA ARG A 150 13.00 3.88 2.28
C ARG A 150 12.89 4.10 0.77
N ALA A 151 12.22 3.18 0.06
CA ALA A 151 11.98 3.33 -1.37
C ALA A 151 11.12 4.57 -1.68
N GLY A 152 10.15 4.87 -0.82
CA GLY A 152 9.30 6.06 -0.93
C GLY A 152 10.09 7.36 -0.82
N ALA A 153 11.10 7.42 0.04
CA ALA A 153 11.99 8.59 0.15
C ALA A 153 12.73 8.86 -1.17
N ILE A 154 13.20 7.80 -1.86
CA ILE A 154 13.89 7.93 -3.16
C ILE A 154 12.93 8.47 -4.23
N VAL A 155 11.70 7.96 -4.28
CA VAL A 155 10.67 8.47 -5.20
C VAL A 155 10.34 9.94 -4.92
N GLN A 156 10.25 10.35 -3.65
CA GLN A 156 9.99 11.75 -3.28
C GLN A 156 11.13 12.68 -3.70
N MET A 157 12.39 12.24 -3.59
CA MET A 157 13.52 13.02 -4.10
C MET A 157 13.42 13.23 -5.61
N GLY A 158 13.17 12.17 -6.39
CA GLY A 158 13.00 12.26 -7.84
C GLY A 158 11.78 13.11 -8.24
N TRP A 159 10.69 13.04 -7.47
CA TRP A 159 9.51 13.87 -7.68
C TRP A 159 9.81 15.38 -7.48
N GLY A 160 10.73 15.72 -6.58
CA GLY A 160 11.15 17.10 -6.34
C GLY A 160 11.64 17.79 -7.61
N GLU A 161 12.40 17.10 -8.45
CA GLU A 161 12.88 17.61 -9.74
C GLU A 161 11.72 17.89 -10.71
N VAL A 162 10.76 16.98 -10.78
CA VAL A 162 9.55 17.13 -11.62
C VAL A 162 8.69 18.31 -11.15
N ALA A 163 8.44 18.42 -9.85
CA ALA A 163 7.62 19.47 -9.28
C ALA A 163 8.24 20.86 -9.50
N GLN A 164 9.56 20.98 -9.34
CA GLN A 164 10.29 22.23 -9.62
C GLN A 164 10.20 22.62 -11.10
N ALA A 165 10.41 21.66 -12.01
CA ALA A 165 10.34 21.93 -13.45
C ALA A 165 8.94 22.38 -13.89
N VAL A 166 7.88 21.77 -13.37
CA VAL A 166 6.49 22.16 -13.64
C VAL A 166 6.17 23.54 -13.09
N ALA A 167 6.63 23.85 -11.87
CA ALA A 167 6.43 25.15 -11.23
C ALA A 167 7.18 26.29 -11.95
N GLN A 168 8.33 26.01 -12.57
CA GLN A 168 9.07 26.98 -13.38
C GLN A 168 8.41 27.22 -14.74
N ALA A 169 7.79 26.20 -15.34
CA ALA A 169 7.11 26.33 -16.63
C ALA A 169 5.75 27.06 -16.57
N THR A 170 5.20 27.25 -15.36
CA THR A 170 3.93 27.94 -15.12
C THR A 170 4.10 29.39 -14.65
N LYS A 171 5.34 29.87 -14.52
CA LYS A 171 5.68 31.28 -14.28
C LYS A 171 6.05 31.97 -15.58
#